data_AF-A0A120EK90-F1
#
_entry.id   AF-A0A120EK90-F1
#
_cell.length_a   1.000
_cell.length_b   1.000
_cell.length_c   1.000
_cell.angle_alpha   90.00
_cell.angle_beta   90.00
_cell.angle_gamma   90.00
#
_symmetry.space_group_name_H-M   'P 1'
#
loop_
_entity.id
_entity.type
_entity.pdbx_description
1 polymer ?
#
loop_
_entity_poly.entity_id
_entity_poly.type
_entity_poly.pdbx_seq_one_letter_code
_entity_poly.pdbx_strand_id
1 'polypeptide(L)'
;MYFGFEKTVLLNYSLQHEVESAAVMALSHRYASQFQRIRILDSTTFQLPDAFASTYQGSGGSGHTAGVKIQLEYDLLSGQFLHVHSGPGKQNDRTYGSTCLQTVQTGDLCIRDLGYFDLEDFHQMDEKGACYIYRLKLNTRIYQKNPNPGYFKDGRMKKQSEYVQLDMEDLMLQLQPGQKHEIHKAYIGLYQNSPTEVVLHRLTGEQTRKRWVNQALKEKKKGIVMKERSKRLSAMNVYISNIIFFGKGYGLSFDCRFWS
;
A
#
# COMPACT_ATOMS: atom_id res chain seq x y z
N MET A 1 -12.31 13.38 -22.66
CA MET A 1 -11.20 12.45 -22.33
C MET A 1 -10.86 12.71 -20.87
N TYR A 2 -11.47 11.97 -19.94
CA TYR A 2 -11.36 12.27 -18.51
C TYR A 2 -10.10 11.62 -17.92
N PHE A 3 -9.27 12.47 -17.33
CA PHE A 3 -7.91 12.21 -16.89
C PHE A 3 -7.87 11.28 -15.66
N GLY A 4 -7.14 10.17 -15.76
CA GLY A 4 -6.80 9.30 -14.62
C GLY A 4 -5.55 9.74 -13.86
N PHE A 5 -5.01 10.93 -14.17
CA PHE A 5 -3.77 11.48 -13.61
C PHE A 5 -3.96 12.19 -12.25
N GLU A 6 -5.18 12.23 -11.72
CA GLU A 6 -5.57 13.17 -10.67
C GLU A 6 -5.26 12.79 -9.22
N LYS A 7 -4.82 11.56 -8.89
CA LYS A 7 -4.74 11.17 -7.46
C LYS A 7 -3.37 11.11 -6.83
N THR A 8 -2.29 11.07 -7.61
CA THR A 8 -0.94 10.98 -7.02
C THR A 8 0.04 11.93 -7.70
N VAL A 9 -0.04 12.11 -9.02
CA VAL A 9 0.83 13.05 -9.75
C VAL A 9 0.31 14.49 -9.66
N LEU A 10 -0.99 14.72 -9.82
CA LEU A 10 -1.56 16.07 -9.63
C LEU A 10 -1.65 16.47 -8.15
N LEU A 11 -1.67 15.53 -7.21
CA LEU A 11 -1.54 15.91 -5.79
C LEU A 11 -0.20 16.61 -5.58
N ASN A 12 0.93 16.12 -6.11
CA ASN A 12 2.21 16.81 -5.95
C ASN A 12 2.41 18.04 -6.85
N TYR A 13 1.91 18.03 -8.09
CA TYR A 13 2.05 19.20 -8.98
C TYR A 13 1.18 20.39 -8.51
N SER A 14 0.01 20.12 -7.91
CA SER A 14 -0.82 21.15 -7.25
C SER A 14 -0.34 21.46 -5.82
N LEU A 15 0.21 20.50 -5.07
CA LEU A 15 0.82 20.79 -3.74
C LEU A 15 2.09 21.64 -3.85
N GLN A 16 2.85 21.55 -4.95
CA GLN A 16 3.96 22.48 -5.24
C GLN A 16 3.48 23.89 -5.62
N HIS A 17 2.21 24.05 -6.02
CA HIS A 17 1.68 25.35 -6.44
C HIS A 17 0.67 25.98 -5.47
N GLU A 18 0.14 25.25 -4.48
CA GLU A 18 -0.97 25.74 -3.62
C GLU A 18 -0.85 25.47 -2.10
N VAL A 19 0.29 25.06 -1.55
CA VAL A 19 0.44 24.94 -0.08
C VAL A 19 1.70 25.63 0.45
N GLU A 20 1.46 26.53 1.41
CA GLU A 20 2.38 27.40 2.14
C GLU A 20 3.75 26.77 2.50
N SER A 21 4.78 27.51 2.09
CA SER A 21 6.22 27.25 2.06
C SER A 21 6.92 26.83 3.38
N ALA A 22 6.27 26.84 4.55
CA ALA A 22 6.92 26.49 5.81
C ALA A 22 6.71 25.03 6.27
N ALA A 23 5.50 24.48 6.08
CA ALA A 23 5.14 23.15 6.59
C ALA A 23 5.78 22.02 5.75
N VAL A 24 5.84 22.20 4.43
CA VAL A 24 6.49 21.26 3.51
C VAL A 24 8.00 21.23 3.74
N MET A 25 8.63 22.38 3.98
CA MET A 25 10.05 22.46 4.35
C MET A 25 10.34 21.82 5.70
N ALA A 26 9.50 22.05 6.71
CA ALA A 26 9.65 21.43 8.03
C ALA A 26 9.40 19.91 8.03
N LEU A 27 8.49 19.43 7.18
CA LEU A 27 8.27 18.00 6.94
C LEU A 27 9.45 17.39 6.18
N SER A 28 9.88 18.03 5.09
CA SER A 28 11.06 17.63 4.30
C SER A 28 12.29 17.51 5.20
N HIS A 29 12.56 18.48 6.08
CA HIS A 29 13.69 18.42 7.01
C HIS A 29 13.61 17.21 7.96
N ARG A 30 12.42 16.90 8.51
CA ARG A 30 12.24 15.77 9.42
C ARG A 30 12.48 14.43 8.72
N TYR A 31 11.97 14.24 7.51
CA TYR A 31 12.16 12.99 6.78
C TYR A 31 13.55 12.89 6.14
N ALA A 32 14.13 13.99 5.67
CA ALA A 32 15.49 14.03 5.14
C ALA A 32 16.55 13.73 6.22
N SER A 33 16.26 13.99 7.50
CA SER A 33 17.13 13.57 8.60
C SER A 33 17.09 12.07 8.91
N GLN A 34 16.09 11.34 8.39
CA GLN A 34 15.84 9.93 8.71
C GLN A 34 16.07 9.00 7.52
N PHE A 35 15.80 9.47 6.31
CA PHE A 35 15.90 8.69 5.08
C PHE A 35 16.80 9.38 4.08
N GLN A 36 17.61 8.60 3.38
CA GLN A 36 18.44 9.10 2.28
C GLN A 36 17.60 9.34 1.03
N ARG A 37 16.59 8.50 0.79
CA ARG A 37 15.61 8.66 -0.29
C ARG A 37 14.24 8.18 0.15
N ILE A 38 13.19 8.77 -0.43
CA ILE A 38 11.81 8.30 -0.26
C ILE A 38 11.29 7.91 -1.63
N ARG A 39 11.20 6.61 -1.87
CA ARG A 39 10.87 6.02 -3.16
C ARG A 39 9.37 5.80 -3.25
N ILE A 40 8.72 6.46 -4.20
CA ILE A 40 7.30 6.26 -4.49
C ILE A 40 7.20 5.57 -5.84
N LEU A 41 6.60 4.38 -5.84
CA LEU A 41 6.34 3.60 -7.05
C LEU A 41 4.85 3.63 -7.38
N ASP A 42 4.51 4.10 -8.57
CA ASP A 42 3.14 4.14 -9.09
C ASP A 42 3.09 3.73 -10.57
N SER A 43 1.90 3.33 -11.02
CA SER A 43 1.67 3.03 -12.43
C SER A 43 0.38 3.64 -12.96
N THR A 44 0.38 3.91 -14.25
CA THR A 44 -0.79 4.34 -15.00
C THR A 44 -0.95 3.50 -16.25
N THR A 45 -2.18 3.30 -16.71
CA THR A 45 -2.48 2.49 -17.90
C THR A 45 -3.44 3.23 -18.81
N PHE A 46 -3.13 3.23 -20.10
CA PHE A 46 -3.92 3.84 -21.16
C PHE A 46 -4.39 2.76 -22.13
N GLN A 47 -5.60 2.92 -22.65
CA GLN A 47 -6.08 2.07 -23.74
C GLN A 47 -5.51 2.56 -25.07
N LEU A 48 -5.22 1.62 -25.96
CA LEU A 48 -4.77 1.90 -27.33
C LEU A 48 -5.76 1.31 -28.33
N PRO A 49 -5.76 1.77 -29.59
CA PRO A 49 -6.47 1.09 -30.67
C PRO A 49 -6.05 -0.38 -30.79
N ASP A 50 -7.00 -1.25 -31.15
CA ASP A 50 -6.78 -2.71 -31.22
C ASP A 50 -5.69 -3.12 -32.22
N ALA A 51 -5.37 -2.26 -33.19
CA ALA A 51 -4.24 -2.44 -34.10
C ALA A 51 -2.90 -2.65 -33.39
N PHE A 52 -2.74 -2.16 -32.15
CA PHE A 52 -1.52 -2.30 -31.35
C PHE A 52 -1.51 -3.52 -30.43
N ALA A 53 -2.54 -4.39 -30.47
CA ALA A 53 -2.70 -5.48 -29.52
C ALA A 53 -1.58 -6.53 -29.57
N SER A 54 -0.91 -6.69 -30.72
CA SER A 54 0.22 -7.62 -30.88
C SER A 54 1.43 -7.23 -30.02
N THR A 55 1.67 -5.94 -29.83
CA THR A 55 2.81 -5.43 -29.05
C THR A 55 2.39 -4.97 -27.65
N TYR A 56 1.23 -4.32 -27.54
CA TYR A 56 0.74 -3.70 -26.32
C TYR A 56 -0.54 -4.37 -25.84
N GLN A 57 -0.45 -5.65 -25.46
CA GLN A 57 -1.61 -6.38 -24.96
C GLN A 57 -2.22 -5.69 -23.73
N GLY A 58 -3.51 -5.39 -23.81
CA GLY A 58 -4.29 -4.81 -22.72
C GLY A 58 -4.66 -5.82 -21.63
N SER A 59 -5.09 -5.29 -20.48
CA SER A 59 -5.68 -6.09 -19.42
C SER A 59 -7.13 -6.46 -19.77
N GLY A 60 -7.53 -7.72 -19.68
CA GLY A 60 -8.89 -8.16 -20.02
C GLY A 60 -10.01 -7.39 -19.30
N GLY A 61 -11.16 -7.23 -19.96
CA GLY A 61 -12.32 -6.48 -19.44
C GLY A 61 -12.30 -4.98 -19.77
N SER A 62 -11.39 -4.53 -20.63
CA SER A 62 -11.44 -3.22 -21.29
C SER A 62 -12.20 -3.29 -22.61
N GLY A 63 -12.74 -2.15 -23.07
CA GLY A 63 -13.40 -2.06 -24.39
C GLY A 63 -12.44 -2.19 -25.59
N HIS A 64 -11.12 -2.22 -25.31
CA HIS A 64 -10.05 -2.49 -26.28
C HIS A 64 -9.15 -3.59 -25.75
N THR A 65 -8.61 -4.38 -26.66
CA THR A 65 -7.67 -5.48 -26.44
C THR A 65 -6.21 -5.00 -26.33
N ALA A 66 -5.94 -3.73 -26.66
CA ALA A 66 -4.64 -3.10 -26.55
C ALA A 66 -4.59 -2.03 -25.43
N GLY A 67 -3.44 -1.90 -24.79
CA GLY A 67 -3.16 -0.86 -23.81
C GLY A 67 -1.69 -0.80 -23.42
N VAL A 68 -1.23 0.38 -23.03
CA VAL A 68 0.13 0.63 -22.54
C VAL A 68 0.09 0.97 -21.06
N LYS A 69 1.01 0.39 -20.29
CA LYS A 69 1.24 0.72 -18.88
C LYS A 69 2.56 1.45 -18.75
N ILE A 70 2.55 2.55 -18.02
CA ILE A 70 3.75 3.29 -17.62
C ILE A 70 3.92 3.09 -16.12
N GLN A 71 5.08 2.58 -15.74
CA GLN A 71 5.55 2.43 -14.37
C GLN A 71 6.55 3.54 -14.07
N LEU A 72 6.43 4.16 -12.90
CA LEU A 72 7.27 5.26 -12.47
C LEU A 72 7.66 5.08 -11.00
N GLU A 73 8.97 4.99 -10.73
CA GLU A 73 9.52 5.15 -9.38
C GLU A 73 10.31 6.44 -9.31
N TYR A 74 10.02 7.29 -8.32
CA TYR A 74 10.73 8.55 -8.12
C TYR A 74 11.12 8.74 -6.66
N ASP A 75 12.23 9.45 -6.44
CA ASP A 75 12.64 9.90 -5.12
C ASP A 75 11.96 11.23 -4.79
N LEU A 76 11.13 11.22 -3.76
CA LEU A 76 10.42 12.41 -3.29
C LEU A 76 11.35 13.48 -2.73
N LEU A 77 12.51 13.10 -2.18
CA LEU A 77 13.43 14.07 -1.56
C LEU A 77 14.21 14.86 -2.62
N SER A 78 14.77 14.18 -3.62
CA SER A 78 15.52 14.83 -4.71
C SER A 78 14.65 15.24 -5.91
N GLY A 79 13.43 14.70 -6.03
CA GLY A 79 12.57 14.86 -7.20
C GLY A 79 13.02 14.05 -8.43
N GLN A 80 14.06 13.23 -8.32
CA GLN A 80 14.61 12.47 -9.43
C GLN A 80 13.80 11.22 -9.76
N PHE A 81 13.68 10.91 -11.05
CA PHE A 81 13.15 9.62 -11.48
C PHE A 81 14.20 8.53 -11.30
N LEU A 82 13.85 7.49 -10.56
CA LEU A 82 14.71 6.33 -10.29
C LEU A 82 14.48 5.25 -11.34
N HIS A 83 13.21 5.03 -11.73
CA HIS A 83 12.82 4.08 -12.78
C HIS A 83 11.67 4.63 -13.60
N VAL A 84 11.76 4.49 -14.93
CA VAL A 84 10.67 4.77 -15.86
C VAL A 84 10.58 3.62 -16.84
N HIS A 85 9.45 2.94 -16.90
CA HIS A 85 9.24 1.80 -17.80
C HIS A 85 7.88 1.87 -18.47
N SER A 86 7.85 1.74 -19.80
CA SER A 86 6.63 1.58 -20.58
C SER A 86 6.53 0.18 -21.14
N GLY A 87 5.39 -0.48 -20.99
CA GLY A 87 5.16 -1.84 -21.49
C GLY A 87 3.69 -2.16 -21.75
N PRO A 88 3.37 -3.43 -22.06
CA PRO A 88 1.99 -3.86 -22.25
C PRO A 88 1.11 -3.59 -21.03
N GLY A 89 -0.13 -3.17 -21.27
CA GLY A 89 -1.12 -2.84 -20.24
C GLY A 89 -1.46 -4.01 -19.30
N LYS A 90 -1.19 -5.25 -19.73
CA LYS A 90 -1.35 -6.48 -18.93
C LYS A 90 -0.23 -6.72 -17.91
N GLN A 91 0.89 -5.99 -18.00
CA GLN A 91 2.04 -6.18 -17.11
C GLN A 91 1.64 -6.03 -15.64
N ASN A 92 2.13 -6.94 -14.80
CA ASN A 92 1.74 -7.03 -13.40
C ASN A 92 2.58 -6.07 -12.54
N ASP A 93 1.91 -5.26 -11.73
CA ASP A 93 2.54 -4.30 -10.82
C ASP A 93 3.40 -5.03 -9.78
N ARG A 94 2.96 -6.18 -9.26
CA ARG A 94 3.70 -7.00 -8.29
C ARG A 94 5.11 -7.32 -8.79
N THR A 95 5.21 -7.88 -10.01
CA THR A 95 6.50 -8.27 -10.60
C THR A 95 7.41 -7.07 -10.83
N TYR A 96 6.84 -5.93 -11.23
CA TYR A 96 7.61 -4.70 -11.41
C TYR A 96 8.13 -4.16 -10.06
N GLY A 97 7.30 -4.22 -9.00
CA GLY A 97 7.70 -3.88 -7.64
C GLY A 97 8.94 -4.65 -7.17
N SER A 98 8.95 -5.97 -7.38
CA SER A 98 10.12 -6.82 -7.05
C SER A 98 11.34 -6.48 -7.91
N THR A 99 11.15 -6.07 -9.17
CA THR A 99 12.25 -5.61 -10.04
C THR A 99 12.89 -4.33 -9.47
N CYS A 100 12.08 -3.35 -9.06
CA CYS A 100 12.57 -2.10 -8.48
C CYS A 100 13.37 -2.32 -7.18
N LEU A 101 13.12 -3.42 -6.45
CA LEU A 101 13.89 -3.77 -5.25
C LEU A 101 15.37 -3.97 -5.52
N GLN A 102 15.78 -4.33 -6.74
CA GLN A 102 17.19 -4.52 -7.09
C GLN A 102 18.03 -3.26 -6.81
N THR A 103 17.41 -2.08 -6.92
CA THR A 103 18.06 -0.78 -6.72
C THR A 103 17.78 -0.13 -5.37
N VAL A 104 17.03 -0.81 -4.48
CA VAL A 104 16.83 -0.37 -3.11
C VAL A 104 18.14 -0.49 -2.34
N GLN A 105 18.43 0.52 -1.54
CA GLN A 105 19.65 0.66 -0.74
C GLN A 105 19.30 0.98 0.72
N THR A 106 20.29 0.82 1.60
CA THR A 106 20.17 1.18 3.02
C THR A 106 19.75 2.63 3.20
N GLY A 107 18.79 2.88 4.10
CA GLY A 107 18.27 4.22 4.34
C GLY A 107 17.22 4.71 3.34
N ASP A 108 16.81 3.87 2.37
CA ASP A 108 15.64 4.14 1.54
C ASP A 108 14.34 3.89 2.33
N LEU A 109 13.33 4.73 2.10
CA LEU A 109 11.94 4.45 2.46
C LEU A 109 11.13 4.13 1.20
N CYS A 110 10.61 2.92 1.08
CA CYS A 110 9.75 2.52 -0.03
C CYS A 110 8.26 2.70 0.32
N ILE A 111 7.52 3.50 -0.45
CA ILE A 111 6.08 3.69 -0.29
C ILE A 111 5.35 3.14 -1.51
N ARG A 112 4.49 2.12 -1.31
CA ARG A 112 3.83 1.42 -2.43
C ARG A 112 2.37 1.04 -2.12
N ASP A 113 1.52 1.07 -3.16
CA ASP A 113 0.11 0.65 -3.06
C ASP A 113 -0.05 -0.88 -3.11
N LEU A 114 -1.27 -1.37 -2.89
CA LEU A 114 -1.61 -2.80 -2.79
C LEU A 114 -1.26 -3.64 -4.02
N GLY A 115 -1.13 -3.00 -5.19
CA GLY A 115 -0.77 -3.65 -6.45
C GLY A 115 0.63 -4.24 -6.43
N TYR A 116 1.54 -3.62 -5.67
CA TYR A 116 2.96 -3.99 -5.54
C TYR A 116 3.23 -4.92 -4.36
N PHE A 117 2.20 -5.31 -3.60
CA PHE A 117 2.38 -6.15 -2.42
C PHE A 117 2.86 -7.55 -2.79
N ASP A 118 4.05 -7.90 -2.31
CA ASP A 118 4.64 -9.24 -2.29
C ASP A 118 5.24 -9.52 -0.91
N LEU A 119 5.02 -10.71 -0.35
CA LEU A 119 5.54 -11.07 0.97
C LEU A 119 7.06 -11.29 0.95
N GLU A 120 7.60 -11.78 -0.17
CA GLU A 120 9.04 -12.05 -0.33
C GLU A 120 9.87 -10.76 -0.40
N ASP A 121 9.25 -9.67 -0.87
CA ASP A 121 9.87 -8.36 -1.01
C ASP A 121 10.27 -7.76 0.35
N PHE A 122 9.52 -8.02 1.43
CA PHE A 122 9.78 -7.44 2.75
C PHE A 122 11.09 -7.94 3.37
N HIS A 123 11.38 -9.24 3.23
CA HIS A 123 12.62 -9.81 3.75
C HIS A 123 13.85 -9.18 3.06
N GLN A 124 13.78 -9.00 1.74
CA GLN A 124 14.87 -8.38 0.98
C GLN A 124 15.09 -6.91 1.37
N MET A 125 14.01 -6.17 1.66
CA MET A 125 14.12 -4.79 2.13
C MET A 125 14.75 -4.73 3.53
N ASP A 126 14.35 -5.63 4.44
CA ASP A 126 14.93 -5.73 5.78
C ASP A 126 16.44 -6.06 5.71
N GLU A 127 16.86 -7.03 4.90
CA GLU A 127 18.28 -7.39 4.71
C GLU A 127 19.11 -6.23 4.17
N LYS A 128 18.51 -5.36 3.34
CA LYS A 128 19.17 -4.16 2.79
C LYS A 128 19.20 -2.99 3.77
N GLY A 129 18.55 -3.09 4.93
CA GLY A 129 18.40 -1.98 5.87
C GLY A 129 17.52 -0.86 5.31
N ALA A 130 16.51 -1.22 4.50
CA ALA A 130 15.54 -0.28 3.95
C ALA A 130 14.23 -0.33 4.73
N CYS A 131 13.55 0.81 4.79
CA CYS A 131 12.24 0.94 5.41
C CYS A 131 11.13 0.85 4.37
N TYR A 132 9.93 0.48 4.80
CA TYR A 132 8.78 0.39 3.92
C TYR A 132 7.47 0.86 4.54
N ILE A 133 6.57 1.37 3.69
CA ILE A 133 5.15 1.59 3.97
C ILE A 133 4.37 1.01 2.79
N TYR A 134 3.65 -0.08 3.03
CA TYR A 134 2.84 -0.73 2.00
C TYR A 134 1.38 -0.72 2.39
N ARG A 135 0.52 -0.52 1.40
CA ARG A 135 -0.90 -0.81 1.59
C ARG A 135 -1.16 -2.31 1.49
N LEU A 136 -1.77 -2.87 2.52
CA LEU A 136 -2.06 -4.30 2.61
C LEU A 136 -3.39 -4.64 1.93
N LYS A 137 -3.45 -5.80 1.26
CA LYS A 137 -4.70 -6.35 0.74
C LYS A 137 -5.59 -6.82 1.89
N LEU A 138 -6.87 -6.46 1.87
CA LEU A 138 -7.83 -6.73 2.96
C LEU A 138 -8.08 -8.21 3.25
N ASN A 139 -7.77 -9.11 2.31
CA ASN A 139 -7.87 -10.56 2.50
C ASN A 139 -6.60 -11.19 3.11
N THR A 140 -5.58 -10.38 3.39
CA THR A 140 -4.36 -10.85 4.03
C THR A 140 -4.64 -11.11 5.51
N ARG A 141 -4.21 -12.26 6.01
CA ARG A 141 -4.38 -12.62 7.41
C ARG A 141 -3.31 -11.91 8.24
N ILE A 142 -3.73 -11.27 9.32
CA ILE A 142 -2.86 -10.58 10.27
C ILE A 142 -2.95 -11.32 11.59
N TYR A 143 -1.80 -11.52 12.23
CA TYR A 143 -1.68 -12.25 13.47
C TYR A 143 -0.96 -11.43 14.53
N GLN A 144 -1.25 -11.71 15.80
CA GLN A 144 -0.43 -11.28 16.93
C GLN A 144 -0.05 -12.50 17.77
N LYS A 145 1.08 -12.38 18.49
CA LYS A 145 1.53 -13.44 19.39
C LYS A 145 0.48 -13.65 20.48
N ASN A 146 0.08 -14.90 20.68
CA ASN A 146 -0.89 -15.25 21.70
C ASN A 146 -0.25 -15.08 23.08
N PRO A 147 -0.81 -14.26 23.99
CA PRO A 147 -0.30 -14.16 25.35
C PRO A 147 -0.47 -15.47 26.14
N ASN A 148 -1.45 -16.30 25.77
CA ASN A 148 -1.80 -17.54 26.45
C ASN A 148 -1.86 -18.72 25.45
N PRO A 149 -0.70 -19.19 24.94
CA PRO A 149 -0.68 -20.32 24.02
C PRO A 149 -1.10 -21.61 24.75
N GLY A 150 -1.80 -22.49 24.04
CA GLY A 150 -2.14 -23.81 24.52
C GLY A 150 -0.94 -24.77 24.47
N TYR A 151 -0.82 -25.64 25.48
CA TYR A 151 0.25 -26.64 25.61
C TYR A 151 -0.30 -28.06 25.49
N PHE A 152 0.54 -29.00 25.06
CA PHE A 152 0.30 -30.44 25.17
C PHE A 152 0.56 -30.89 26.62
N LYS A 153 0.11 -32.10 26.96
CA LYS A 153 0.29 -32.68 28.31
C LYS A 153 1.78 -32.83 28.70
N ASP A 154 2.66 -32.92 27.71
CA ASP A 154 4.11 -33.03 27.88
C ASP A 154 4.83 -31.66 27.98
N GLY A 155 4.09 -30.56 28.04
CA GLY A 155 4.64 -29.21 28.14
C GLY A 155 5.08 -28.58 26.82
N ARG A 156 5.00 -29.28 25.68
CA ARG A 156 5.31 -28.68 24.36
C ARG A 156 4.20 -27.70 23.95
N MET A 157 4.58 -26.52 23.45
CA MET A 157 3.63 -25.54 22.94
C MET A 157 2.95 -26.06 21.66
N LYS A 158 1.63 -25.89 21.56
CA LYS A 158 0.89 -26.17 20.33
C LYS A 158 1.16 -25.05 19.33
N LYS A 159 1.92 -25.29 18.25
CA LYS A 159 2.25 -24.26 17.24
C LYS A 159 1.02 -23.47 16.73
N GLN A 160 -0.12 -24.14 16.56
CA GLN A 160 -1.37 -23.49 16.12
C GLN A 160 -1.96 -22.48 17.13
N SER A 161 -1.53 -22.52 18.39
CA SER A 161 -1.97 -21.60 19.44
C SER A 161 -0.96 -20.50 19.72
N GLU A 162 0.20 -20.51 19.06
CA GLU A 162 1.27 -19.53 19.25
C GLU A 162 0.84 -18.12 18.81
N TYR A 163 -0.06 -18.04 17.81
CA TYR A 163 -0.55 -16.80 17.26
C TYR A 163 -2.08 -16.79 17.22
N VAL A 164 -2.67 -15.62 17.45
CA VAL A 164 -4.10 -15.36 17.28
C VAL A 164 -4.29 -14.56 16.00
N GLN A 165 -5.18 -15.04 15.12
CA GLN A 165 -5.57 -14.26 13.94
C GLN A 165 -6.48 -13.11 14.37
N LEU A 166 -6.18 -11.91 13.90
CA LEU A 166 -7.02 -10.75 14.14
C LEU A 166 -8.27 -10.79 13.24
N ASP A 167 -9.42 -10.47 13.83
CA ASP A 167 -10.64 -10.26 13.06
C ASP A 167 -10.71 -8.80 12.59
N MET A 168 -10.48 -8.62 11.29
CA MET A 168 -10.46 -7.30 10.66
C MET A 168 -11.84 -6.64 10.61
N GLU A 169 -12.94 -7.40 10.65
CA GLU A 169 -14.28 -6.83 10.72
C GLU A 169 -14.55 -6.26 12.11
N ASP A 170 -14.26 -7.03 13.16
CA ASP A 170 -14.43 -6.57 14.54
C ASP A 170 -13.57 -5.34 14.82
N LEU A 171 -12.31 -5.35 14.40
CA LEU A 171 -11.43 -4.20 14.50
C LEU A 171 -11.98 -2.98 13.76
N MET A 172 -12.50 -3.15 12.53
CA MET A 172 -13.10 -2.04 11.79
C MET A 172 -14.35 -1.48 12.49
N LEU A 173 -15.18 -2.35 13.06
CA LEU A 173 -16.42 -1.95 13.75
C LEU A 173 -16.15 -1.13 15.02
N GLN A 174 -15.04 -1.41 15.71
CA GLN A 174 -14.60 -0.66 16.89
C GLN A 174 -14.10 0.76 16.57
N LEU A 175 -13.74 1.05 15.31
CA LEU A 175 -13.24 2.36 14.89
C LEU A 175 -14.37 3.29 14.45
N GLN A 176 -14.29 4.57 14.77
CA GLN A 176 -15.15 5.59 14.17
C GLN A 176 -14.67 5.94 12.74
N PRO A 177 -15.56 6.38 11.82
CA PRO A 177 -15.15 6.88 10.52
C PRO A 177 -14.07 7.98 10.63
N GLY A 178 -12.95 7.83 9.93
CA GLY A 178 -11.77 8.70 10.02
C GLY A 178 -10.80 8.35 11.14
N GLN A 179 -11.14 7.42 12.04
CA GLN A 179 -10.27 6.99 13.13
C GLN A 179 -9.16 6.06 12.62
N LYS A 180 -8.01 6.17 13.27
CA LYS A 180 -6.86 5.29 13.08
C LYS A 180 -6.66 4.39 14.29
N HIS A 181 -6.10 3.22 14.04
CA HIS A 181 -5.64 2.32 15.09
C HIS A 181 -4.36 1.63 14.68
N GLU A 182 -3.39 1.64 15.58
CA GLU A 182 -2.07 1.09 15.37
C GLU A 182 -1.97 -0.25 16.13
N ILE A 183 -1.46 -1.26 15.43
CA ILE A 183 -1.26 -2.60 15.96
C ILE A 183 0.23 -2.90 15.86
N HIS A 184 0.87 -2.87 17.02
CA HIS A 184 2.29 -3.13 17.14
C HIS A 184 2.57 -4.63 17.14
N LYS A 185 3.75 -5.00 16.63
CA LYS A 185 4.24 -6.39 16.59
C LYS A 185 3.23 -7.37 15.98
N ALA A 186 2.67 -7.00 14.83
CA ALA A 186 1.81 -7.85 14.03
C ALA A 186 2.63 -8.72 13.07
N TYR A 187 2.07 -9.84 12.63
CA TYR A 187 2.69 -10.78 11.68
C TYR A 187 1.76 -10.97 10.49
N ILE A 188 2.28 -10.84 9.26
CA ILE A 188 1.49 -10.87 8.03
C ILE A 188 1.62 -12.23 7.35
N GLY A 189 0.49 -12.91 7.17
CA GLY A 189 0.46 -14.28 6.65
C GLY A 189 0.92 -15.32 7.67
N LEU A 190 0.68 -16.59 7.34
CA LEU A 190 1.26 -17.71 8.08
C LEU A 190 2.75 -17.76 7.67
N TYR A 191 3.69 -17.75 8.62
CA TYR A 191 5.14 -17.92 8.40
C TYR A 191 6.02 -16.67 8.14
N GLN A 192 5.55 -15.44 8.31
CA GLN A 192 6.49 -14.30 8.43
C GLN A 192 7.12 -14.27 9.82
N ASN A 193 8.45 -14.12 9.88
CA ASN A 193 9.21 -14.10 11.13
C ASN A 193 9.39 -12.68 11.70
N SER A 194 9.29 -11.65 10.87
CA SER A 194 9.54 -10.27 11.29
C SER A 194 8.24 -9.60 11.78
N PRO A 195 8.18 -9.13 13.04
CA PRO A 195 7.07 -8.30 13.49
C PRO A 195 7.05 -6.99 12.70
N THR A 196 5.87 -6.59 12.25
CA THR A 196 5.63 -5.34 11.52
C THR A 196 4.58 -4.50 12.25
N GLU A 197 4.62 -3.21 12.00
CA GLU A 197 3.62 -2.25 12.44
C GLU A 197 2.45 -2.24 11.45
N VAL A 198 1.22 -2.37 11.95
CA VAL A 198 0.00 -2.27 11.14
C VAL A 198 -0.77 -1.02 11.53
N VAL A 199 -1.16 -0.22 10.55
CA VAL A 199 -2.04 0.94 10.74
C VAL A 199 -3.36 0.70 10.04
N LEU A 200 -4.44 0.63 10.82
CA LEU A 200 -5.81 0.63 10.33
C LEU A 200 -6.31 2.06 10.24
N HIS A 201 -6.95 2.40 9.14
CA HIS A 201 -7.64 3.68 8.97
C HIS A 201 -9.04 3.43 8.43
N ARG A 202 -10.05 3.63 9.27
CA ARG A 202 -11.45 3.56 8.84
C ARG A 202 -11.74 4.81 8.02
N LEU A 203 -12.23 4.63 6.80
CA LEU A 203 -12.52 5.74 5.90
C LEU A 203 -13.67 6.60 6.41
N THR A 204 -13.66 7.88 6.03
CA THR A 204 -14.81 8.75 6.24
C THR A 204 -16.02 8.29 5.41
N GLY A 205 -17.22 8.76 5.76
CA GLY A 205 -18.43 8.46 4.99
C GLY A 205 -18.32 8.91 3.53
N GLU A 206 -17.71 10.07 3.28
CA GLU A 206 -17.50 10.59 1.92
C GLU A 206 -16.51 9.73 1.12
N GLN A 207 -15.37 9.37 1.70
CA GLN A 207 -14.38 8.49 1.08
C GLN A 207 -14.97 7.12 0.76
N THR A 208 -15.74 6.56 1.71
CA THR A 208 -16.43 5.27 1.55
C THR A 208 -17.43 5.33 0.39
N ARG A 209 -18.26 6.37 0.31
CA ARG A 209 -19.22 6.56 -0.79
C ARG A 209 -18.53 6.66 -2.15
N LYS A 210 -17.47 7.49 -2.26
CA LYS A 210 -16.67 7.61 -3.50
C LYS A 210 -16.10 6.25 -3.93
N ARG A 211 -15.61 5.46 -2.96
CA ARG A 211 -15.07 4.13 -3.23
C ARG A 211 -16.15 3.16 -3.71
N TRP A 212 -17.33 3.15 -3.10
CA TRP A 212 -18.43 2.29 -3.52
C TRP A 212 -18.95 2.64 -4.92
N VAL A 213 -19.04 3.93 -5.28
CA VAL A 213 -19.40 4.33 -6.65
C VAL A 213 -18.40 3.78 -7.66
N ASN A 214 -17.10 3.98 -7.41
CA ASN A 214 -16.05 3.45 -8.29
C ASN A 214 -16.05 1.92 -8.36
N GLN A 215 -16.35 1.26 -7.24
CA GLN A 215 -16.45 -0.19 -7.19
C GLN A 215 -17.63 -0.70 -8.02
N ALA A 216 -18.81 -0.09 -7.91
CA ALA A 216 -19.99 -0.45 -8.71
C ALA A 216 -19.73 -0.30 -10.22
N LEU A 217 -19.02 0.76 -10.63
CA LEU A 217 -18.59 0.95 -12.02
C LEU A 217 -17.66 -0.18 -12.49
N LYS A 218 -16.70 -0.59 -11.64
CA LYS A 218 -15.76 -1.68 -11.94
C LYS A 218 -16.46 -3.04 -12.02
N GLU A 219 -17.39 -3.32 -11.12
CA GLU A 219 -18.18 -4.56 -11.08
C GLU A 219 -19.03 -4.68 -12.33
N LYS A 220 -19.75 -3.61 -12.71
CA LYS A 220 -20.52 -3.54 -13.96
C LYS A 220 -19.64 -3.79 -15.18
N LYS A 221 -18.45 -3.17 -15.23
CA LYS A 221 -17.51 -3.32 -16.35
C LYS A 221 -16.96 -4.75 -16.46
N LYS A 222 -16.72 -5.42 -15.33
CA LYS A 222 -16.11 -6.77 -15.30
C LYS A 222 -17.14 -7.91 -15.25
N GLY A 223 -18.41 -7.62 -15.02
CA GLY A 223 -19.44 -8.65 -14.81
C GLY A 223 -19.21 -9.48 -13.54
N ILE A 224 -18.58 -8.91 -12.51
CA ILE A 224 -18.24 -9.61 -11.26
C ILE A 224 -18.86 -8.84 -10.10
N VAL A 225 -19.46 -9.55 -9.14
CA VAL A 225 -19.98 -9.00 -7.90
C VAL A 225 -19.02 -9.30 -6.76
N MET A 226 -18.63 -8.28 -5.99
CA MET A 226 -17.77 -8.47 -4.82
C MET A 226 -18.58 -9.06 -3.66
N LYS A 227 -17.94 -9.93 -2.87
CA LYS A 227 -18.54 -10.49 -1.66
C LYS A 227 -18.88 -9.37 -0.67
N GLU A 228 -20.04 -9.47 -0.02
CA GLU A 228 -20.51 -8.49 0.98
C GLU A 228 -19.47 -8.20 2.07
N ARG A 229 -18.81 -9.24 2.57
CA ARG A 229 -17.70 -9.12 3.53
C ARG A 229 -16.60 -8.16 3.04
N SER A 230 -16.12 -8.41 1.83
CA SER A 230 -15.05 -7.61 1.23
C SER A 230 -15.52 -6.19 0.93
N LYS A 231 -16.79 -6.01 0.56
CA LYS A 231 -17.41 -4.70 0.34
C LYS A 231 -17.47 -3.88 1.64
N ARG A 232 -17.84 -4.49 2.77
CA ARG A 232 -17.76 -3.84 4.09
C ARG A 232 -16.33 -3.43 4.44
N LEU A 233 -15.39 -4.38 4.36
CA LEU A 233 -13.98 -4.12 4.66
C LEU A 233 -13.34 -3.07 3.73
N SER A 234 -13.89 -2.86 2.53
CA SER A 234 -13.42 -1.81 1.61
C SER A 234 -13.53 -0.39 2.18
N ALA A 235 -14.34 -0.19 3.23
CA ALA A 235 -14.43 1.05 3.99
C ALA A 235 -13.24 1.29 4.94
N MET A 236 -12.18 0.48 4.86
CA MET A 236 -10.96 0.62 5.63
C MET A 236 -9.73 0.55 4.72
N ASN A 237 -8.67 1.26 5.09
CA ASN A 237 -7.32 1.04 4.57
C ASN A 237 -6.48 0.37 5.66
N VAL A 238 -5.62 -0.54 5.23
CA VAL A 238 -4.65 -1.20 6.10
C VAL A 238 -3.27 -0.93 5.52
N TYR A 239 -2.36 -0.43 6.34
CA TYR A 239 -0.97 -0.20 5.98
C TYR A 239 -0.07 -1.04 6.87
N ILE A 240 1.08 -1.46 6.33
CA ILE A 240 2.13 -2.17 7.06
C ILE A 240 3.45 -1.42 6.92
N SER A 241 4.29 -1.52 7.94
CA SER A 241 5.58 -0.84 8.01
C SER A 241 6.57 -1.56 8.92
N ASN A 242 7.86 -1.56 8.59
CA ASN A 242 8.92 -1.96 9.51
C ASN A 242 9.44 -0.78 10.37
N ILE A 243 8.83 0.39 10.24
CA ILE A 243 9.13 1.59 11.03
C ILE A 243 8.14 1.71 12.18
N ILE A 244 8.65 1.96 13.39
CA ILE A 244 7.83 2.18 14.58
C ILE A 244 7.15 3.56 14.51
N PHE A 245 5.82 3.57 14.53
CA PHE A 245 5.03 4.78 14.70
C PHE A 245 4.98 5.11 16.20
N PHE A 246 5.64 6.20 16.62
CA PHE A 246 5.49 6.70 17.99
C PHE A 246 4.56 7.92 18.00
N GLY A 247 3.55 7.88 18.87
CA GLY A 247 2.79 9.06 19.26
C GLY A 247 3.67 10.03 20.05
N LYS A 248 3.93 11.21 19.47
CA LYS A 248 4.57 12.39 20.09
C LYS A 248 5.79 12.07 20.98
N GLY A 249 6.95 11.91 20.37
CA GLY A 249 8.20 11.86 21.12
C GLY A 249 9.42 11.77 20.22
N TYR A 250 9.64 10.59 19.63
CA TYR A 250 10.86 10.33 18.85
C TYR A 250 10.65 9.30 17.73
N GLY A 251 9.42 9.18 17.20
CA GLY A 251 9.11 8.36 16.03
C GLY A 251 8.19 9.06 15.04
N LEU A 252 8.02 8.44 13.86
CA LEU A 252 7.28 9.02 12.74
C LEU A 252 5.84 9.35 13.13
N SER A 253 5.48 10.63 13.01
CA SER A 253 4.10 11.09 13.13
C SER A 253 3.40 10.92 11.77
N PHE A 254 2.44 10.00 11.70
CA PHE A 254 1.66 9.72 10.50
C PHE A 254 0.60 10.82 10.25
N ASP A 255 1.01 11.97 9.70
CA ASP A 255 0.09 13.04 9.28
C ASP A 255 -0.61 12.65 7.96
N CYS A 256 -1.92 12.44 8.00
CA CYS A 256 -2.71 11.97 6.86
C CYS A 256 -3.19 13.06 5.91
N ARG A 257 -2.85 14.34 6.14
CA ARG A 257 -3.20 15.41 5.19
C ARG A 257 -2.63 15.21 3.79
N PHE A 258 -1.65 14.33 3.63
CA PHE A 258 -1.02 13.99 2.35
C PHE A 258 -1.61 12.77 1.63
N TRP A 259 -2.51 12.00 2.26
CA TRP A 259 -2.92 10.66 1.78
C TRP A 259 -4.44 10.44 1.70
N SER A 260 -5.23 11.52 1.75
CA SER A 260 -6.71 11.50 1.70
C SER A 260 -7.29 11.56 0.30
#